data_AF-A0A3B0X8J5-F1
#
_entry.id   AF-A0A3B0X8J5-F1
#
_cell.length_a   1.000
_cell.length_b   1.000
_cell.length_c   1.000
_cell.angle_alpha   90.00
_cell.angle_beta   90.00
_cell.angle_gamma   90.00
#
_symmetry.space_group_name_H-M   'P 1'
#
loop_
_entity.id
_entity.type
_entity.pdbx_description
1 polymer ?
#
loop_
_entity_poly.entity_id
_entity_poly.type
_entity_poly.pdbx_seq_one_letter_code
_entity_poly.pdbx_strand_id
1 'polypeptide(L)'
;MADNESNILPQKPPWLEDQPEIKALLDKAIDRLNKNAAGKLGFTLKPTTLSGLFKQDEKADLTWSLLKTLFEGELAIFSFHEDRKRNHLDAIYTGARIRFIPEAEATVRQWLNRPVSESEPEKWKQRVNNSREQFPGDISRLSTSRIRVKGKTPEDILNGFIEIRKYAENETSTKKLTLRSLSARCFWQDSKFLDNKEELLTLLYPQLKIITRPVIVNAMLPQKIQGVLFIENQDSYTQGITGDPDTLQHLALIYTAGFKLSAERIRSHNEASFHYQGKTHNKEAEQLTDWWYGSQKQDWPVYFWGDLDYAGMDILKKLKQRFDDVQAWQPGYQPMLECLLKGGGHTPEATGKQDQKDTGETGCNYADKQLLPALRKTGRFIDQEWVYQ
;
A
#
# COMPACT_ATOMS: atom_id res chain seq x y z
N MET A 1 54.75 -28.38 5.35
CA MET A 1 54.03 -29.11 6.41
C MET A 1 53.75 -28.08 7.49
N ALA A 2 52.60 -27.42 7.40
CA ALA A 2 52.10 -26.51 8.42
C ALA A 2 50.83 -27.15 8.94
N ASP A 3 50.77 -27.29 10.26
CA ASP A 3 49.88 -28.17 10.97
C ASP A 3 48.40 -27.88 10.69
N ASN A 4 47.70 -28.98 10.52
CA ASN A 4 46.26 -29.08 10.42
C ASN A 4 45.71 -28.89 11.85
N GLU A 5 45.61 -27.65 12.33
CA GLU A 5 44.81 -27.34 13.52
C GLU A 5 43.35 -27.62 13.17
N SER A 6 42.95 -28.87 13.39
CA SER A 6 41.56 -29.27 13.49
C SER A 6 40.84 -28.31 14.41
N ASN A 7 39.92 -27.53 13.84
CA ASN A 7 39.03 -26.60 14.51
C ASN A 7 38.07 -27.40 15.41
N ILE A 8 38.59 -27.94 16.52
CA ILE A 8 37.82 -28.71 17.49
C ILE A 8 37.01 -27.69 18.29
N LEU A 9 35.74 -27.55 17.91
CA LEU A 9 34.79 -26.75 18.68
C LEU A 9 34.73 -27.26 20.13
N PRO A 10 34.68 -26.37 21.13
CA PRO A 10 34.76 -26.75 22.53
C PRO A 10 33.59 -27.66 22.93
N GLN A 11 33.89 -28.65 23.78
CA GLN A 11 32.88 -29.60 24.24
C GLN A 11 31.76 -28.90 25.03
N LYS A 12 30.55 -29.46 24.91
CA LYS A 12 29.37 -28.99 25.61
C LYS A 12 29.59 -29.03 27.13
N PRO A 13 29.34 -27.92 27.86
CA PRO A 13 29.46 -27.93 29.31
C PRO A 13 28.48 -28.93 29.94
N PRO A 14 28.93 -29.76 30.90
CA PRO A 14 28.10 -30.81 31.48
C PRO A 14 26.89 -30.26 32.24
N TRP A 15 27.02 -29.06 32.83
CA TRP A 15 25.96 -28.39 33.59
C TRP A 15 24.84 -27.81 32.72
N LEU A 16 25.00 -27.73 31.39
CA LEU A 16 24.06 -27.00 30.54
C LEU A 16 22.67 -27.64 30.50
N GLU A 17 22.58 -28.97 30.63
CA GLU A 17 21.30 -29.68 30.71
C GLU A 17 20.60 -29.45 32.06
N ASP A 18 21.37 -29.29 33.13
CA ASP A 18 20.86 -29.09 34.49
C ASP A 18 20.46 -27.63 34.77
N GLN A 19 20.69 -26.71 33.82
CA GLN A 19 20.44 -25.27 33.95
C GLN A 19 19.47 -24.75 32.88
N PRO A 20 18.16 -24.99 33.04
CA PRO A 20 17.16 -24.68 32.02
C PRO A 20 17.07 -23.19 31.68
N GLU A 21 17.33 -22.30 32.64
CA GLU A 21 17.30 -20.85 32.40
C GLU A 21 18.44 -20.38 31.47
N ILE A 22 19.65 -20.92 31.65
CA ILE A 22 20.81 -20.61 30.80
C ILE A 22 20.62 -21.23 29.42
N LYS A 23 20.14 -22.47 29.35
CA LYS A 23 19.79 -23.13 28.08
C LYS A 23 18.73 -22.33 27.30
N ALA A 24 17.67 -21.86 27.96
CA ALA A 24 16.64 -21.03 27.33
C ALA A 24 17.18 -19.69 26.81
N LEU A 25 18.15 -19.10 27.51
CA LEU A 25 18.83 -17.89 27.04
C LEU A 25 19.62 -18.14 25.75
N LEU A 26 20.37 -19.24 25.67
CA LEU A 26 21.11 -19.64 24.47
C LEU A 26 20.15 -19.98 23.30
N ASP A 27 19.07 -20.71 23.57
CA ASP A 27 18.03 -21.03 22.57
C ASP A 27 17.41 -19.75 21.98
N LYS A 28 17.11 -18.77 22.85
CA LYS A 28 16.60 -17.45 22.44
C LYS A 28 17.61 -16.64 21.62
N ALA A 29 18.90 -16.85 21.85
CA ALA A 29 19.95 -16.24 21.04
C ALA A 29 19.96 -16.81 19.62
N ILE A 30 19.95 -18.13 19.48
CA ILE A 30 19.87 -18.80 18.17
C ILE A 30 18.57 -18.45 17.43
N ASP A 31 17.43 -18.38 18.11
CA ASP A 31 16.15 -17.98 17.51
C ASP A 31 16.18 -16.57 16.92
N ARG A 32 16.88 -15.64 17.57
CA ARG A 32 17.02 -14.27 17.09
C ARG A 32 18.02 -14.17 15.96
N LEU A 33 19.11 -14.94 15.98
CA LEU A 33 20.06 -15.04 14.86
C LEU A 33 19.38 -15.59 13.60
N ASN A 34 18.58 -16.66 13.73
CA ASN A 34 17.81 -17.22 12.62
C ASN A 34 16.81 -16.21 12.00
N LYS A 35 16.36 -15.21 12.77
CA LYS A 35 15.45 -14.16 12.30
C LYS A 35 16.19 -12.95 11.72
N ASN A 36 17.42 -12.69 12.15
CA ASN A 36 18.16 -11.48 11.79
C ASN A 36 19.68 -11.69 11.90
N ALA A 37 20.28 -12.25 10.85
CA ALA A 37 21.70 -12.65 10.83
C ALA A 37 22.70 -11.47 10.95
N ALA A 38 22.29 -10.24 10.65
CA ALA A 38 23.16 -9.06 10.61
C ALA A 38 23.06 -8.14 11.85
N GLY A 39 22.22 -8.46 12.83
CA GLY A 39 21.93 -7.58 13.97
C GLY A 39 22.82 -7.80 15.19
N LYS A 40 23.25 -6.72 15.86
CA LYS A 40 23.85 -6.80 17.21
C LYS A 40 22.85 -7.38 18.21
N LEU A 41 23.00 -8.66 18.51
CA LEU A 41 22.10 -9.39 19.41
C LEU A 41 22.46 -9.10 20.88
N GLY A 42 21.52 -8.55 21.64
CA GLY A 42 21.73 -8.30 23.08
C GLY A 42 20.49 -8.52 23.93
N PHE A 43 20.73 -8.86 25.19
CA PHE A 43 19.73 -9.15 26.21
C PHE A 43 20.04 -8.34 27.47
N THR A 44 19.00 -7.81 28.11
CA THR A 44 19.14 -7.20 29.44
C THR A 44 18.79 -8.25 30.48
N LEU A 45 19.64 -8.43 31.47
CA LEU A 45 19.39 -9.33 32.60
C LEU A 45 18.31 -8.71 33.48
N LYS A 46 17.16 -9.39 33.57
CA LYS A 46 15.98 -8.98 34.33
C LYS A 46 15.35 -10.20 35.00
N PRO A 47 14.58 -10.01 36.09
CA PRO A 47 13.84 -11.10 36.73
C PRO A 47 12.91 -11.87 35.77
N THR A 48 12.42 -11.22 34.71
CA THR A 48 11.56 -11.84 33.70
C THR A 48 12.32 -12.71 32.69
N THR A 49 13.64 -12.62 32.63
CA THR A 49 14.47 -13.35 31.64
C THR A 49 15.29 -14.45 32.29
N LEU A 50 15.75 -14.25 33.53
CA LEU A 50 16.46 -15.23 34.35
C LEU A 50 15.94 -15.11 35.78
N SER A 51 14.82 -15.76 36.08
CA SER A 51 14.14 -15.55 37.36
C SER A 51 14.93 -16.10 38.54
N GLY A 52 15.64 -17.22 38.35
CA GLY A 52 16.47 -17.86 39.36
C GLY A 52 17.63 -17.00 39.81
N LEU A 53 18.20 -16.20 38.90
CA LEU A 53 19.32 -15.29 39.21
C LEU A 53 18.94 -14.20 40.23
N PHE A 54 17.66 -13.84 40.36
CA PHE A 54 17.20 -12.76 41.26
C PHE A 54 16.53 -13.27 42.54
N LYS A 55 16.57 -14.59 42.82
CA LYS A 55 15.94 -15.18 44.02
C LYS A 55 16.77 -15.08 45.31
N GLN A 56 17.99 -14.52 45.25
CA GLN A 56 18.89 -14.34 46.40
C GLN A 56 19.09 -15.63 47.23
N ASP A 57 19.20 -16.77 46.57
CA ASP A 57 19.48 -18.09 47.17
C ASP A 57 20.79 -18.67 46.62
N GLU A 58 21.27 -19.79 47.18
CA GLU A 58 22.49 -20.47 46.70
C GLU A 58 22.43 -20.84 45.21
N LYS A 59 21.22 -21.03 44.68
CA LYS A 59 20.99 -21.32 43.25
C LYS A 59 21.22 -20.09 42.37
N ALA A 60 20.92 -18.90 42.87
CA ALA A 60 21.23 -17.64 42.20
C ALA A 60 22.75 -17.46 42.06
N ASP A 61 23.52 -17.76 43.11
CA ASP A 61 24.98 -17.69 43.09
C ASP A 61 25.59 -18.71 42.14
N LEU A 62 25.08 -19.94 42.13
CA LEU A 62 25.47 -20.96 41.15
C LEU A 62 25.16 -20.48 39.72
N THR A 63 23.93 -20.00 39.46
CA THR A 63 23.52 -19.49 38.14
C THR A 63 24.44 -18.36 37.67
N TRP A 64 24.79 -17.44 38.57
CA TRP A 64 25.72 -16.35 38.27
C TRP A 64 27.12 -16.86 37.95
N SER A 65 27.65 -17.80 38.73
CA SER A 65 28.97 -18.40 38.48
C SER A 65 29.03 -19.08 37.10
N LEU A 66 27.97 -19.81 36.72
CA LEU A 66 27.89 -20.46 35.42
C LEU A 66 27.76 -19.45 34.27
N LEU A 67 27.01 -18.36 34.46
CA LEU A 67 26.97 -17.27 33.48
C LEU A 67 28.34 -16.61 33.28
N LYS A 68 29.15 -16.43 34.34
CA LYS A 68 30.52 -15.93 34.19
C LYS A 68 31.38 -16.81 33.30
N THR A 69 31.21 -18.14 33.37
CA THR A 69 31.93 -19.05 32.46
C THR A 69 31.58 -18.79 30.99
N LEU A 70 30.40 -18.27 30.68
CA LEU A 70 29.99 -17.86 29.32
C LEU A 70 30.51 -16.47 28.92
N PHE A 71 31.05 -15.69 29.85
CA PHE A 71 31.62 -14.35 29.61
C PHE A 71 33.16 -14.36 29.58
N GLU A 72 33.77 -15.17 30.45
CA GLU A 72 35.19 -15.14 30.79
C GLU A 72 35.91 -16.44 30.38
N GLY A 73 35.18 -17.46 29.90
CA GLY A 73 35.76 -18.72 29.46
C GLY A 73 36.62 -18.57 28.20
N GLU A 74 37.40 -19.61 27.89
CA GLU A 74 38.27 -19.68 26.69
C GLU A 74 37.51 -19.38 25.38
N LEU A 75 36.21 -19.70 25.35
CA LEU A 75 35.28 -19.28 24.31
C LEU A 75 34.14 -18.45 24.93
N ALA A 76 34.34 -17.14 25.03
CA ALA A 76 33.30 -16.23 25.46
C ALA A 76 32.10 -16.28 24.50
N ILE A 77 30.92 -16.66 25.02
CA ILE A 77 29.67 -16.73 24.26
C ILE A 77 28.95 -15.37 24.26
N PHE A 78 29.08 -14.63 25.36
CA PHE A 78 28.52 -13.30 25.50
C PHE A 78 29.57 -12.31 26.01
N SER A 79 29.48 -11.06 25.57
CA SER A 79 30.14 -9.94 26.25
C SER A 79 29.22 -9.36 27.32
N PHE A 80 29.75 -9.18 28.53
CA PHE A 80 29.03 -8.59 29.66
C PHE A 80 29.25 -7.08 29.73
N HIS A 81 28.16 -6.32 29.92
CA HIS A 81 28.20 -4.87 30.08
C HIS A 81 27.35 -4.46 31.29
N GLU A 82 28.00 -3.95 32.33
CA GLU A 82 27.33 -3.43 33.52
C GLU A 82 26.47 -2.20 33.21
N ASP A 83 25.37 -2.05 33.97
CA ASP A 83 24.62 -0.79 33.97
C ASP A 83 25.35 0.25 34.83
N ARG A 84 25.86 1.30 34.19
CA ARG A 84 26.55 2.41 34.87
C ARG A 84 25.66 3.20 35.83
N LYS A 85 24.33 3.05 35.74
CA LYS A 85 23.35 3.70 36.62
C LYS A 85 22.87 2.80 37.76
N ARG A 86 23.44 1.60 37.91
CA ARG A 86 23.12 0.66 38.97
C ARG A 86 23.43 1.26 40.35
N ASN A 87 22.57 0.99 41.35
CA ASN A 87 22.89 1.31 42.74
C ASN A 87 24.02 0.40 43.25
N HIS A 88 25.00 0.96 43.97
CA HIS A 88 26.14 0.21 44.49
C HIS A 88 25.75 -0.99 45.36
N LEU A 89 24.58 -0.92 46.02
CA LEU A 89 24.03 -1.99 46.86
C LEU A 89 23.38 -3.14 46.07
N ASP A 90 23.07 -2.96 44.79
CA ASP A 90 22.50 -4.02 43.97
C ASP A 90 23.56 -5.04 43.54
N ALA A 91 23.14 -6.24 43.14
CA ALA A 91 24.05 -7.18 42.51
C ALA A 91 24.57 -6.66 41.16
N ILE A 92 25.82 -6.98 40.81
CA ILE A 92 26.49 -6.47 39.59
C ILE A 92 25.75 -6.78 38.27
N TYR A 93 24.95 -7.84 38.25
CA TYR A 93 24.15 -8.25 37.09
C TYR A 93 22.82 -7.50 36.96
N THR A 94 22.40 -6.71 37.97
CA THR A 94 21.14 -5.96 37.94
C THR A 94 21.16 -4.90 36.85
N GLY A 95 20.28 -5.04 35.85
CA GLY A 95 20.18 -4.13 34.71
C GLY A 95 21.29 -4.30 33.67
N ALA A 96 22.25 -5.19 33.90
CA ALA A 96 23.36 -5.43 32.98
C ALA A 96 22.88 -5.98 31.63
N ARG A 97 23.65 -5.70 30.58
CA ARG A 97 23.37 -6.14 29.22
C ARG A 97 24.43 -7.13 28.77
N ILE A 98 23.98 -8.29 28.31
CA ILE A 98 24.84 -9.26 27.62
C ILE A 98 24.64 -9.13 26.11
N ARG A 99 25.72 -9.24 25.33
CA ARG A 99 25.65 -9.26 23.87
C ARG A 99 26.24 -10.56 23.35
N PHE A 100 25.53 -11.19 22.42
CA PHE A 100 25.98 -12.43 21.82
C PHE A 100 27.19 -12.15 20.92
N ILE A 101 28.21 -12.98 21.04
CA ILE A 101 29.43 -12.93 20.22
C ILE A 101 29.20 -13.79 18.97
N PRO A 102 29.15 -13.21 17.76
CA PRO A 102 28.86 -13.96 16.53
C PRO A 102 29.76 -15.18 16.30
N GLU A 103 31.04 -15.07 16.68
CA GLU A 103 32.05 -16.11 16.56
C GLU A 103 31.70 -17.37 17.38
N ALA A 104 30.87 -17.23 18.42
CA ALA A 104 30.41 -18.33 19.25
C ALA A 104 29.18 -19.09 18.68
N GLU A 105 28.61 -18.66 17.56
CA GLU A 105 27.38 -19.26 16.99
C GLU A 105 27.54 -20.77 16.72
N ALA A 106 28.63 -21.17 16.07
CA ALA A 106 28.88 -22.58 15.72
C ALA A 106 28.90 -23.47 16.96
N THR A 107 29.58 -23.01 18.02
CA THR A 107 29.67 -23.67 19.32
C THR A 107 28.31 -23.82 19.99
N VAL A 108 27.54 -22.73 20.08
CA VAL A 108 26.22 -22.76 20.73
C VAL A 108 25.24 -23.65 19.97
N ARG A 109 25.29 -23.64 18.64
CA ARG A 109 24.50 -24.55 17.80
C ARG A 109 24.86 -26.01 18.04
N GLN A 110 26.14 -26.34 18.19
CA GLN A 110 26.57 -27.69 18.54
C GLN A 110 26.06 -28.09 19.93
N TRP A 111 26.21 -27.23 20.94
CA TRP A 111 25.75 -27.52 22.30
C TRP A 111 24.24 -27.77 22.40
N LEU A 112 23.46 -27.02 21.62
CA LEU A 112 22.01 -27.13 21.57
C LEU A 112 21.50 -28.16 20.55
N ASN A 113 22.38 -28.79 19.77
CA ASN A 113 22.04 -29.65 18.64
C ASN A 113 21.09 -28.98 17.62
N ARG A 114 21.37 -27.72 17.27
CA ARG A 114 20.57 -26.86 16.37
C ARG A 114 21.36 -26.45 15.14
N PRO A 115 21.39 -27.26 14.06
CA PRO A 115 22.14 -26.93 12.85
C PRO A 115 21.67 -25.60 12.24
N VAL A 116 22.53 -24.99 11.42
CA VAL A 116 22.16 -23.78 10.66
C VAL A 116 20.99 -24.16 9.75
N SER A 117 19.79 -23.68 10.09
CA SER A 117 18.64 -23.81 9.22
C SER A 117 18.62 -22.57 8.34
N GLU A 118 18.62 -22.76 7.02
CA GLU A 118 18.42 -21.65 6.08
C GLU A 118 17.20 -20.85 6.51
N SER A 119 17.38 -19.54 6.61
CA SER A 119 16.28 -18.68 6.98
C SER A 119 15.19 -18.78 5.91
N GLU A 120 13.94 -18.59 6.32
CA GLU A 120 12.82 -18.59 5.38
C GLU A 120 12.99 -17.63 4.18
N PRO A 121 13.62 -16.44 4.33
CA PRO A 121 14.05 -15.61 3.20
C PRO A 121 15.03 -16.31 2.23
N GLU A 122 16.05 -17.02 2.73
CA GLU A 122 16.97 -17.78 1.87
C GLU A 122 16.24 -18.88 1.11
N LYS A 123 15.36 -19.63 1.78
CA LYS A 123 14.53 -20.66 1.12
C LYS A 123 13.65 -20.07 0.02
N TRP A 124 13.04 -18.90 0.26
CA TRP A 124 12.26 -18.20 -0.76
C TRP A 124 13.15 -17.80 -1.95
N LYS A 125 14.30 -17.17 -1.69
CA LYS A 125 15.25 -16.77 -2.72
C LYS A 125 15.71 -17.96 -3.56
N GLN A 126 16.05 -19.09 -2.92
CA GLN A 126 16.40 -20.33 -3.61
C GLN A 126 15.26 -20.84 -4.48
N ARG A 127 14.02 -20.88 -3.99
CA ARG A 127 12.85 -21.32 -4.77
C ARG A 127 12.62 -20.48 -6.02
N VAL A 128 12.71 -19.16 -5.87
CA VAL A 128 12.58 -18.21 -7.00
C VAL A 128 13.72 -18.41 -8.00
N ASN A 129 14.97 -18.56 -7.52
CA ASN A 129 16.14 -18.81 -8.37
C ASN A 129 16.04 -20.15 -9.12
N ASN A 130 15.56 -21.22 -8.47
CA ASN A 130 15.36 -22.52 -9.09
C ASN A 130 14.29 -22.48 -10.19
N SER A 131 13.41 -21.48 -10.17
CA SER A 131 12.38 -21.27 -11.20
C SER A 131 12.75 -20.18 -12.21
N ARG A 132 14.02 -19.74 -12.26
CA ARG A 132 14.48 -18.63 -13.11
C ARG A 132 14.12 -18.82 -14.58
N GLU A 133 14.24 -20.02 -15.11
CA GLU A 133 13.97 -20.36 -16.52
C GLU A 133 12.48 -20.25 -16.89
N GLN A 134 11.60 -20.21 -15.89
CA GLN A 134 10.15 -20.05 -16.10
C GLN A 134 9.75 -18.58 -16.28
N PHE A 135 10.65 -17.64 -15.99
CA PHE A 135 10.42 -16.21 -16.12
C PHE A 135 11.21 -15.63 -17.30
N PRO A 136 10.56 -14.90 -18.22
CA PRO A 136 11.26 -14.23 -19.31
C PRO A 136 12.05 -13.00 -18.85
N GLY A 137 11.64 -12.35 -17.76
CA GLY A 137 12.23 -11.12 -17.23
C GLY A 137 13.11 -11.31 -15.99
N ASP A 138 13.26 -10.23 -15.22
CA ASP A 138 14.10 -10.17 -14.01
C ASP A 138 13.33 -10.63 -12.75
N ILE A 139 13.91 -11.60 -12.03
CA ILE A 139 13.38 -12.17 -10.79
C ILE A 139 13.94 -11.51 -9.53
N SER A 140 14.86 -10.56 -9.63
CA SER A 140 15.58 -9.95 -8.50
C SER A 140 14.62 -9.43 -7.44
N ARG A 141 13.64 -8.61 -7.83
CA ARG A 141 12.63 -8.04 -6.93
C ARG A 141 11.82 -9.14 -6.26
N LEU A 142 11.31 -10.12 -7.03
CA LEU A 142 10.57 -11.25 -6.49
C LEU A 142 11.39 -12.04 -5.47
N SER A 143 12.68 -12.25 -5.73
CA SER A 143 13.59 -13.00 -4.85
C SER A 143 13.87 -12.27 -3.52
N THR A 144 13.89 -10.92 -3.53
CA THR A 144 14.14 -10.11 -2.33
C THR A 144 12.87 -9.79 -1.54
N SER A 145 11.72 -9.66 -2.21
CA SER A 145 10.46 -9.29 -1.55
C SER A 145 9.59 -10.53 -1.34
N ARG A 146 9.60 -11.07 -0.11
CA ARG A 146 8.71 -12.18 0.24
C ARG A 146 7.26 -11.71 0.28
N ILE A 147 6.44 -12.24 -0.62
CA ILE A 147 5.00 -12.07 -0.59
C ILE A 147 4.40 -13.11 0.37
N ARG A 148 3.50 -12.69 1.25
CA ARG A 148 2.78 -13.58 2.17
C ARG A 148 1.29 -13.40 2.00
N VAL A 149 0.59 -14.52 1.83
CA VAL A 149 -0.88 -14.56 1.76
C VAL A 149 -1.36 -15.60 2.76
N LYS A 150 -2.39 -15.24 3.54
CA LYS A 150 -2.95 -16.14 4.55
C LYS A 150 -3.49 -17.41 3.88
N GLY A 151 -3.09 -18.58 4.38
CA GLY A 151 -3.55 -19.87 3.88
C GLY A 151 -2.90 -20.32 2.56
N LYS A 152 -1.82 -19.68 2.12
CA LYS A 152 -1.11 -20.02 0.87
C LYS A 152 0.37 -20.28 1.15
N THR A 153 0.88 -21.32 0.51
CA THR A 153 2.30 -21.66 0.58
C THR A 153 3.13 -20.73 -0.32
N PRO A 154 4.43 -20.57 -0.04
CA PRO A 154 5.34 -19.89 -0.98
C PRO A 154 5.27 -20.47 -2.40
N GLU A 155 5.12 -21.78 -2.53
CA GLU A 155 4.97 -22.51 -3.78
C GLU A 155 3.69 -22.10 -4.52
N ASP A 156 2.56 -22.00 -3.83
CA ASP A 156 1.31 -21.52 -4.43
C ASP A 156 1.46 -20.12 -5.02
N ILE A 157 2.16 -19.23 -4.31
CA ILE A 157 2.42 -17.85 -4.77
C ILE A 157 3.30 -17.88 -6.01
N LEU A 158 4.39 -18.65 -5.98
CA LEU A 158 5.34 -18.74 -7.09
C LEU A 158 4.69 -19.34 -8.34
N ASN A 159 3.89 -20.41 -8.17
CA ASN A 159 3.12 -21.02 -9.23
C ASN A 159 2.15 -20.03 -9.88
N GLY A 160 1.49 -19.17 -9.09
CA GLY A 160 0.64 -18.11 -9.63
C GLY A 160 1.40 -17.12 -10.51
N PHE A 161 2.63 -16.74 -10.14
CA PHE A 161 3.46 -15.90 -11.02
C PHE A 161 3.87 -16.64 -12.29
N ILE A 162 4.27 -17.91 -12.18
CA ILE A 162 4.63 -18.75 -13.34
C ILE A 162 3.48 -18.88 -14.33
N GLU A 163 2.24 -19.05 -13.84
CA GLU A 163 1.04 -19.19 -14.67
C GLU A 163 0.77 -17.98 -15.59
N ILE A 164 1.28 -16.79 -15.23
CA ILE A 164 1.18 -15.58 -16.06
C ILE A 164 1.85 -15.80 -17.42
N ARG A 165 2.90 -16.64 -17.48
CA ARG A 165 3.63 -16.97 -18.72
C ARG A 165 2.71 -17.37 -19.86
N LYS A 166 1.64 -18.14 -19.57
CA LYS A 166 0.64 -18.59 -20.56
C LYS A 166 -0.08 -17.42 -21.25
N TYR A 167 -0.18 -16.28 -20.58
CA TYR A 167 -0.81 -15.06 -21.10
C TYR A 167 0.19 -14.09 -21.73
N ALA A 168 1.50 -14.25 -21.43
CA ALA A 168 2.57 -13.46 -22.01
C ALA A 168 3.05 -14.01 -23.37
N GLU A 169 3.04 -15.34 -23.56
CA GLU A 169 3.57 -16.00 -24.77
C GLU A 169 2.56 -16.19 -25.90
N ASN A 170 1.25 -16.13 -25.59
CA ASN A 170 0.19 -16.31 -26.58
C ASN A 170 -0.16 -14.99 -27.29
N GLU A 171 0.67 -14.56 -28.25
CA GLU A 171 0.34 -13.42 -29.13
C GLU A 171 -0.92 -13.66 -29.97
N THR A 172 -1.24 -14.93 -30.25
CA THR A 172 -2.29 -15.35 -31.19
C THR A 172 -3.67 -15.54 -30.54
N SER A 173 -3.80 -15.54 -29.21
CA SER A 173 -5.07 -15.73 -28.51
C SER A 173 -5.58 -14.41 -27.92
N THR A 174 -6.02 -13.53 -28.82
CA THR A 174 -7.09 -12.49 -28.78
C THR A 174 -7.75 -11.95 -27.49
N LYS A 175 -7.30 -12.27 -26.27
CA LYS A 175 -7.85 -11.67 -25.03
C LYS A 175 -6.77 -10.89 -24.30
N LYS A 176 -6.63 -9.62 -24.68
CA LYS A 176 -5.98 -8.62 -23.83
C LYS A 176 -6.72 -8.62 -22.48
N LEU A 177 -6.01 -8.93 -21.38
CA LEU A 177 -6.61 -9.05 -20.05
C LEU A 177 -6.34 -7.80 -19.22
N THR A 178 -7.32 -7.43 -18.38
CA THR A 178 -7.09 -6.44 -17.32
C THR A 178 -6.26 -7.07 -16.21
N LEU A 179 -5.53 -6.25 -15.43
CA LEU A 179 -4.69 -6.72 -14.30
C LEU A 179 -5.48 -7.64 -13.37
N ARG A 180 -6.71 -7.25 -13.02
CA ARG A 180 -7.59 -8.02 -12.16
C ARG A 180 -8.08 -9.33 -12.78
N SER A 181 -8.31 -9.34 -14.10
CA SER A 181 -8.67 -10.57 -14.81
C SER A 181 -7.49 -11.55 -14.86
N LEU A 182 -6.28 -11.04 -15.06
CA LEU A 182 -5.05 -11.83 -14.97
C LEU A 182 -4.86 -12.37 -13.53
N SER A 183 -5.06 -11.51 -12.53
CA SER A 183 -4.97 -11.87 -11.11
C SER A 183 -5.91 -13.01 -10.76
N ALA A 184 -7.20 -12.90 -11.12
CA ALA A 184 -8.18 -13.95 -10.84
C ALA A 184 -7.86 -15.28 -11.55
N ARG A 185 -7.22 -15.24 -12.72
CA ARG A 185 -6.83 -16.44 -13.47
C ARG A 185 -5.63 -17.15 -12.86
N CYS A 186 -4.66 -16.41 -12.34
CA CYS A 186 -3.38 -16.96 -11.89
C CYS A 186 -3.30 -17.14 -10.36
N PHE A 187 -4.10 -16.41 -9.58
CA PHE A 187 -3.99 -16.35 -8.12
C PHE A 187 -5.32 -16.67 -7.44
N TRP A 188 -5.73 -17.95 -7.47
CA TRP A 188 -6.86 -18.48 -6.69
C TRP A 188 -8.16 -17.66 -6.78
N GLN A 189 -8.47 -17.13 -7.98
CA GLN A 189 -9.65 -16.29 -8.21
C GLN A 189 -9.65 -14.97 -7.42
N ASP A 190 -8.53 -14.60 -6.81
CA ASP A 190 -8.34 -13.30 -6.17
C ASP A 190 -8.04 -12.24 -7.23
N SER A 191 -9.08 -11.49 -7.59
CA SER A 191 -8.99 -10.41 -8.57
C SER A 191 -8.17 -9.19 -8.10
N LYS A 192 -7.82 -9.07 -6.81
CA LYS A 192 -7.09 -7.93 -6.26
C LYS A 192 -5.66 -8.27 -5.84
N PHE A 193 -5.26 -9.54 -5.88
CA PHE A 193 -3.92 -9.94 -5.44
C PHE A 193 -2.80 -9.17 -6.14
N LEU A 194 -2.92 -8.92 -7.44
CA LEU A 194 -1.95 -8.15 -8.22
C LEU A 194 -2.08 -6.63 -8.11
N ASP A 195 -3.09 -6.10 -7.39
CA ASP A 195 -3.21 -4.65 -7.16
C ASP A 195 -1.90 -4.15 -6.48
N ASN A 196 -1.31 -3.08 -7.04
CA ASN A 196 -0.02 -2.49 -6.64
C ASN A 196 1.23 -3.37 -6.90
N LYS A 197 1.17 -4.32 -7.83
CA LYS A 197 2.30 -5.18 -8.24
C LYS A 197 2.65 -5.02 -9.72
N GLU A 198 2.13 -4.00 -10.38
CA GLU A 198 2.34 -3.71 -11.80
C GLU A 198 3.82 -3.56 -12.16
N GLU A 199 4.60 -2.87 -11.31
CA GLU A 199 6.05 -2.75 -11.51
C GLU A 199 6.76 -4.10 -11.43
N LEU A 200 6.36 -4.95 -10.47
CA LEU A 200 6.91 -6.30 -10.34
C LEU A 200 6.57 -7.14 -11.57
N LEU A 201 5.34 -7.05 -12.08
CA LEU A 201 4.94 -7.75 -13.31
C LEU A 201 5.71 -7.27 -14.53
N THR A 202 5.96 -5.97 -14.64
CA THR A 202 6.75 -5.39 -15.73
C THR A 202 8.18 -5.93 -15.74
N LEU A 203 8.77 -6.12 -14.55
CA LEU A 203 10.08 -6.75 -14.42
C LEU A 203 10.06 -8.24 -14.79
N LEU A 204 9.08 -9.00 -14.29
CA LEU A 204 8.98 -10.45 -14.51
C LEU A 204 8.58 -10.83 -15.93
N TYR A 205 7.70 -10.05 -16.56
CA TYR A 205 7.13 -10.27 -17.88
C TYR A 205 7.10 -8.97 -18.71
N PRO A 206 8.24 -8.50 -19.23
CA PRO A 206 8.32 -7.24 -19.99
C PRO A 206 7.43 -7.19 -21.23
N GLN A 207 7.12 -8.34 -21.82
CA GLN A 207 6.26 -8.47 -23.00
C GLN A 207 4.76 -8.51 -22.67
N LEU A 208 4.38 -8.61 -21.40
CA LEU A 208 2.99 -8.75 -20.98
C LEU A 208 2.21 -7.46 -21.24
N LYS A 209 1.23 -7.53 -22.13
CA LYS A 209 0.33 -6.41 -22.43
C LYS A 209 -0.92 -6.48 -21.56
N ILE A 210 -0.94 -5.69 -20.49
CA ILE A 210 -2.10 -5.52 -19.62
C ILE A 210 -2.95 -4.37 -20.15
N ILE A 211 -4.25 -4.61 -20.38
CA ILE A 211 -5.17 -3.52 -20.71
C ILE A 211 -5.67 -2.84 -19.45
N THR A 212 -5.73 -1.52 -19.53
CA THR A 212 -6.48 -0.67 -18.62
C THR A 212 -7.96 -1.00 -18.70
N ARG A 213 -8.66 -0.81 -17.59
CA ARG A 213 -10.12 -0.86 -17.58
C ARG A 213 -10.63 0.49 -18.10
N PRO A 214 -11.52 0.50 -19.10
CA PRO A 214 -12.11 1.75 -19.55
C PRO A 214 -12.88 2.39 -18.41
N VAL A 215 -12.83 3.71 -18.34
CA VAL A 215 -13.66 4.51 -17.45
C VAL A 215 -15.08 4.47 -17.98
N ILE A 216 -16.02 4.01 -17.17
CA ILE A 216 -17.44 4.08 -17.50
C ILE A 216 -17.88 5.52 -17.33
N VAL A 217 -18.41 6.08 -18.41
CA VAL A 217 -18.96 7.44 -18.47
C VAL A 217 -20.46 7.34 -18.66
N ASN A 218 -21.23 7.76 -17.67
CA ASN A 218 -22.68 7.84 -17.79
C ASN A 218 -23.04 9.22 -18.32
N ALA A 219 -23.88 9.25 -19.35
CA ALA A 219 -24.29 10.49 -19.99
C ALA A 219 -25.82 10.54 -20.18
N MET A 220 -26.42 11.68 -19.83
CA MET A 220 -27.75 12.05 -20.28
C MET A 220 -27.60 13.18 -21.30
N LEU A 221 -28.24 13.03 -22.46
CA LEU A 221 -28.17 14.01 -23.54
C LEU A 221 -29.49 14.76 -23.68
N PRO A 222 -29.45 16.11 -23.79
CA PRO A 222 -30.59 16.89 -24.20
C PRO A 222 -30.87 16.70 -25.70
N GLN A 223 -32.02 17.19 -26.18
CA GLN A 223 -32.33 17.20 -27.62
C GLN A 223 -31.33 18.01 -28.44
N LYS A 224 -30.72 19.03 -27.83
CA LYS A 224 -29.64 19.82 -28.42
C LYS A 224 -28.63 20.17 -27.34
N ILE A 225 -27.39 19.76 -27.55
CA ILE A 225 -26.29 20.05 -26.63
C ILE A 225 -25.89 21.51 -26.81
N GLN A 226 -25.98 22.29 -25.72
CA GLN A 226 -25.51 23.67 -25.65
C GLN A 226 -24.43 23.86 -24.57
N GLY A 227 -24.06 22.78 -23.87
CA GLY A 227 -23.04 22.77 -22.83
C GLY A 227 -22.87 21.37 -22.26
N VAL A 228 -21.79 21.17 -21.50
CA VAL A 228 -21.49 19.90 -20.83
C VAL A 228 -21.34 20.18 -19.34
N LEU A 229 -22.03 19.40 -18.50
CA LEU A 229 -21.91 19.48 -17.04
C LEU A 229 -21.41 18.16 -16.48
N PHE A 230 -20.21 18.19 -15.92
CA PHE A 230 -19.68 17.10 -15.11
C PHE A 230 -20.26 17.17 -13.70
N ILE A 231 -20.87 16.08 -13.25
CA ILE A 231 -21.47 15.92 -11.93
C ILE A 231 -20.68 14.84 -11.19
N GLU A 232 -20.16 15.17 -10.01
CA GLU A 232 -19.37 14.25 -9.19
C GLU A 232 -20.22 13.16 -8.53
N ASN A 233 -21.35 13.54 -7.94
CA ASN A 233 -22.18 12.66 -7.14
C ASN A 233 -23.27 11.94 -7.95
N GLN A 234 -23.51 10.67 -7.63
CA GLN A 234 -24.50 9.85 -8.33
C GLN A 234 -25.95 10.30 -8.08
N ASP A 235 -26.26 10.70 -6.84
CA ASP A 235 -27.61 11.11 -6.45
C ASP A 235 -27.95 12.44 -7.12
N SER A 236 -27.02 13.40 -7.12
CA SER A 236 -27.16 14.68 -7.84
C SER A 236 -27.30 14.48 -9.35
N TYR A 237 -26.55 13.53 -9.94
CA TYR A 237 -26.71 13.18 -11.35
C TYR A 237 -28.12 12.65 -11.62
N THR A 238 -28.57 11.67 -10.82
CA THR A 238 -29.88 11.02 -10.97
C THR A 238 -31.01 12.03 -10.80
N GLN A 239 -30.92 12.92 -9.81
CA GLN A 239 -31.88 14.01 -9.60
C GLN A 239 -31.88 15.01 -10.76
N GLY A 240 -30.71 15.38 -11.29
CA GLY A 240 -30.62 16.26 -12.46
C GLY A 240 -31.30 15.70 -13.71
N ILE A 241 -31.38 14.37 -13.82
CA ILE A 241 -32.11 13.70 -14.90
C ILE A 241 -33.63 13.71 -14.66
N THR A 242 -34.07 13.47 -13.42
CA THR A 242 -35.49 13.28 -13.11
C THR A 242 -36.23 14.57 -12.73
N GLY A 243 -35.50 15.57 -12.23
CA GLY A 243 -36.06 16.76 -11.58
C GLY A 243 -36.40 17.92 -12.52
N ASP A 244 -36.11 17.77 -13.82
CA ASP A 244 -36.32 18.77 -14.89
C ASP A 244 -36.10 20.25 -14.49
N PRO A 245 -34.95 20.60 -13.86
CA PRO A 245 -34.66 22.02 -13.64
C PRO A 245 -34.30 22.68 -14.98
N ASP A 246 -34.94 23.82 -15.29
CA ASP A 246 -34.72 24.59 -16.52
C ASP A 246 -33.23 24.86 -16.82
N THR A 247 -32.41 24.99 -15.77
CA THR A 247 -30.96 25.23 -15.87
C THR A 247 -30.16 24.05 -16.43
N LEU A 248 -30.73 22.84 -16.49
CA LEU A 248 -30.08 21.62 -17.00
C LEU A 248 -30.61 21.18 -18.38
N GLN A 249 -31.74 21.71 -18.85
CA GLN A 249 -32.45 21.23 -20.06
C GLN A 249 -31.62 21.25 -21.35
N HIS A 250 -30.52 21.99 -21.40
CA HIS A 250 -29.65 22.11 -22.58
C HIS A 250 -28.22 21.61 -22.34
N LEU A 251 -27.95 21.01 -21.18
CA LEU A 251 -26.64 20.50 -20.81
C LEU A 251 -26.59 18.98 -20.97
N ALA A 252 -25.54 18.48 -21.59
CA ALA A 252 -25.19 17.06 -21.48
C ALA A 252 -24.69 16.81 -20.05
N LEU A 253 -25.39 15.97 -19.29
CA LEU A 253 -25.02 15.65 -17.91
C LEU A 253 -24.11 14.44 -17.92
N ILE A 254 -22.93 14.55 -17.29
CA ILE A 254 -21.91 13.52 -17.29
C ILE A 254 -21.58 13.11 -15.86
N TYR A 255 -21.66 11.83 -15.57
CA TYR A 255 -21.26 11.24 -14.29
C TYR A 255 -20.28 10.08 -14.50
N THR A 256 -19.22 10.04 -13.69
CA THR A 256 -18.35 8.85 -13.58
C THR A 256 -18.16 8.47 -12.13
N ALA A 257 -18.08 7.17 -11.86
CA ALA A 257 -17.84 6.69 -10.52
C ALA A 257 -16.39 6.97 -10.05
N GLY A 258 -16.26 7.84 -9.05
CA GLY A 258 -15.02 8.21 -8.35
C GLY A 258 -14.14 9.22 -9.13
N PHE A 259 -12.92 9.46 -8.62
CA PHE A 259 -11.92 10.40 -9.18
C PHE A 259 -11.44 10.11 -10.63
N LYS A 260 -12.08 9.20 -11.36
CA LYS A 260 -11.61 8.67 -12.64
C LYS A 260 -11.71 9.66 -13.79
N LEU A 261 -12.55 10.70 -13.67
CA LEU A 261 -12.61 11.84 -14.58
C LEU A 261 -11.28 12.59 -14.72
N SER A 262 -10.40 12.48 -13.72
CA SER A 262 -9.12 13.18 -13.69
C SER A 262 -7.97 12.43 -14.37
N ALA A 263 -8.20 11.21 -14.86
CA ALA A 263 -7.17 10.40 -15.50
C ALA A 263 -6.83 10.92 -16.90
N GLU A 264 -5.54 11.05 -17.20
CA GLU A 264 -5.02 11.54 -18.51
C GLU A 264 -5.65 10.86 -19.73
N ARG A 265 -5.87 9.57 -19.59
CA ARG A 265 -6.35 8.69 -20.65
C ARG A 265 -7.81 8.88 -21.02
N ILE A 266 -8.59 9.66 -20.28
CA ILE A 266 -10.05 9.68 -20.44
C ILE A 266 -10.52 10.19 -21.82
N ARG A 267 -9.69 10.96 -22.52
CA ARG A 267 -9.97 11.45 -23.88
C ARG A 267 -9.53 10.48 -25.00
N SER A 268 -9.14 9.25 -24.68
CA SER A 268 -8.75 8.24 -25.67
C SER A 268 -9.90 7.28 -26.00
N HIS A 269 -10.07 6.94 -27.27
CA HIS A 269 -11.18 6.12 -27.80
C HIS A 269 -11.36 4.74 -27.14
N ASN A 270 -10.30 4.16 -26.56
CA ASN A 270 -10.34 2.83 -25.93
C ASN A 270 -10.35 2.89 -24.39
N GLU A 271 -10.37 4.09 -23.81
CA GLU A 271 -10.15 4.32 -22.38
C GLU A 271 -11.38 4.90 -21.69
N ALA A 272 -12.37 5.36 -22.45
CA ALA A 272 -13.70 5.74 -21.99
C ALA A 272 -14.76 4.87 -22.68
N SER A 273 -15.77 4.46 -21.92
CA SER A 273 -16.93 3.72 -22.41
C SER A 273 -18.19 4.48 -22.03
N PHE A 274 -18.89 5.01 -23.03
CA PHE A 274 -20.11 5.80 -22.82
C PHE A 274 -21.33 4.90 -22.62
N HIS A 275 -22.13 5.25 -21.62
CA HIS A 275 -23.42 4.65 -21.32
C HIS A 275 -24.45 5.77 -21.30
N TYR A 276 -25.27 5.83 -22.34
CA TYR A 276 -26.29 6.86 -22.46
C TYR A 276 -27.59 6.41 -21.81
N GLN A 277 -28.22 7.33 -21.08
CA GLN A 277 -29.51 7.07 -20.46
C GLN A 277 -30.67 7.45 -21.39
N GLY A 278 -31.69 6.59 -21.40
CA GLY A 278 -32.94 6.85 -22.12
C GLY A 278 -32.81 6.70 -23.64
N LYS A 279 -33.80 7.24 -24.38
CA LYS A 279 -33.78 7.26 -25.84
C LYS A 279 -32.81 8.34 -26.30
N THR A 280 -31.61 7.93 -26.65
CA THR A 280 -30.60 8.84 -27.19
C THR A 280 -30.74 8.90 -28.70
N HIS A 281 -30.74 10.10 -29.27
CA HIS A 281 -30.62 10.27 -30.71
C HIS A 281 -29.15 10.04 -31.11
N ASN A 282 -28.93 9.19 -32.12
CA ASN A 282 -27.56 8.78 -32.52
C ASN A 282 -26.65 9.97 -32.82
N LYS A 283 -27.21 11.06 -33.36
CA LYS A 283 -26.45 12.26 -33.74
C LYS A 283 -25.82 12.96 -32.54
N GLU A 284 -26.57 13.17 -31.47
CA GLU A 284 -26.11 13.87 -30.26
C GLU A 284 -25.08 13.03 -29.50
N ALA A 285 -25.26 11.70 -29.51
CA ALA A 285 -24.28 10.77 -28.97
C ALA A 285 -22.96 10.82 -29.74
N GLU A 286 -23.01 10.80 -31.07
CA GLU A 286 -21.84 10.97 -31.95
C GLU A 286 -21.17 12.32 -31.71
N GLN A 287 -21.94 13.42 -31.66
CA GLN A 287 -21.40 14.76 -31.40
C GLN A 287 -20.67 14.87 -30.06
N LEU A 288 -21.26 14.35 -28.98
CA LEU A 288 -20.58 14.34 -27.68
C LEU A 288 -19.31 13.49 -27.71
N THR A 289 -19.38 12.31 -28.35
CA THR A 289 -18.25 11.38 -28.45
C THR A 289 -17.09 11.98 -29.24
N ASP A 290 -17.38 12.57 -30.40
CA ASP A 290 -16.39 13.24 -31.24
C ASP A 290 -15.75 14.43 -30.55
N TRP A 291 -16.56 15.23 -29.84
CA TRP A 291 -16.06 16.32 -29.00
C TRP A 291 -15.16 15.80 -27.87
N TRP A 292 -15.59 14.75 -27.18
CA TRP A 292 -14.85 14.17 -26.07
C TRP A 292 -13.47 13.67 -26.48
N TYR A 293 -13.38 12.98 -27.62
CA TYR A 293 -12.12 12.49 -28.15
C TYR A 293 -11.30 13.54 -28.92
N GLY A 294 -11.87 14.74 -29.14
CA GLY A 294 -11.19 15.82 -29.85
C GLY A 294 -11.19 15.66 -31.38
N SER A 295 -12.00 14.74 -31.91
CA SER A 295 -12.21 14.55 -33.35
C SER A 295 -12.95 15.73 -33.98
N GLN A 296 -13.81 16.40 -33.22
CA GLN A 296 -14.48 17.63 -33.61
C GLN A 296 -14.40 18.67 -32.50
N LYS A 297 -14.20 19.93 -32.87
CA LYS A 297 -14.32 21.05 -31.94
C LYS A 297 -15.79 21.46 -31.83
N GLN A 298 -16.23 21.69 -30.60
CA GLN A 298 -17.52 22.28 -30.29
C GLN A 298 -17.26 23.42 -29.30
N ASP A 299 -17.90 24.56 -29.52
CA ASP A 299 -17.78 25.74 -28.64
C ASP A 299 -18.72 25.63 -27.44
N TRP A 300 -18.90 24.42 -26.92
CA TRP A 300 -19.76 24.18 -25.78
C TRP A 300 -19.06 24.65 -24.50
N PRO A 301 -19.71 25.45 -23.65
CA PRO A 301 -19.22 25.71 -22.31
C PRO A 301 -19.18 24.40 -21.52
N VAL A 302 -18.10 24.22 -20.78
CA VAL A 302 -17.87 23.03 -19.96
C VAL A 302 -17.89 23.41 -18.50
N TYR A 303 -18.72 22.72 -17.74
CA TYR A 303 -18.94 23.00 -16.34
C TYR A 303 -18.63 21.77 -15.48
N PHE A 304 -18.26 22.02 -14.23
CA PHE A 304 -18.13 20.99 -13.21
C PHE A 304 -18.92 21.39 -11.96
N TRP A 305 -19.58 20.41 -11.37
CA TRP A 305 -20.27 20.50 -10.11
C TRP A 305 -20.01 19.25 -9.26
N GLY A 306 -19.41 19.45 -8.10
CA GLY A 306 -19.12 18.41 -7.11
C GLY A 306 -19.24 18.97 -5.69
N ASP A 307 -18.63 18.27 -4.75
CA ASP A 307 -18.58 18.73 -3.35
C ASP A 307 -17.93 20.12 -3.26
N LEU A 308 -18.41 20.95 -2.32
CA LEU A 308 -17.72 22.17 -1.94
C LEU A 308 -16.72 21.83 -0.84
N ASP A 309 -15.63 21.20 -1.25
CA ASP A 309 -14.45 20.88 -0.46
C ASP A 309 -13.16 20.96 -1.30
N TYR A 310 -11.99 20.68 -0.72
CA TYR A 310 -10.73 20.77 -1.48
C TYR A 310 -10.59 19.66 -2.53
N ALA A 311 -11.10 18.45 -2.28
CA ALA A 311 -11.07 17.37 -3.25
C ALA A 311 -11.90 17.69 -4.51
N GLY A 312 -13.10 18.25 -4.35
CA GLY A 312 -13.92 18.74 -5.45
C GLY A 312 -13.21 19.81 -6.28
N MET A 313 -12.52 20.76 -5.62
CA MET A 313 -11.73 21.78 -6.32
C MET A 313 -10.51 21.17 -7.05
N ASP A 314 -9.90 20.11 -6.52
CA ASP A 314 -8.82 19.38 -7.19
C ASP A 314 -9.33 18.62 -8.44
N ILE A 315 -10.54 18.07 -8.38
CA ILE A 315 -11.20 17.50 -9.57
C ILE A 315 -11.40 18.58 -10.64
N LEU A 316 -11.97 19.75 -10.28
CA LEU A 316 -12.13 20.88 -11.20
C LEU A 316 -10.81 21.26 -11.87
N LYS A 317 -9.75 21.42 -11.08
CA LYS A 317 -8.41 21.75 -11.57
C LYS A 317 -7.89 20.72 -12.56
N LYS A 318 -8.04 19.42 -12.25
CA LYS A 318 -7.61 18.33 -13.13
C LYS A 318 -8.46 18.25 -14.39
N LEU A 319 -9.77 18.46 -14.30
CA LEU A 319 -10.66 18.52 -15.46
C LEU A 319 -10.25 19.64 -16.42
N LYS A 320 -9.88 20.82 -15.90
CA LYS A 320 -9.40 21.95 -16.70
C LYS A 320 -8.10 21.66 -17.46
N GLN A 321 -7.28 20.70 -17.00
CA GLN A 321 -6.10 20.25 -17.74
C GLN A 321 -6.45 19.33 -18.92
N ARG A 322 -7.67 18.79 -18.99
CA ARG A 322 -8.10 17.79 -19.98
C ARG A 322 -9.15 18.33 -20.94
N PHE A 323 -10.05 19.16 -20.43
CA PHE A 323 -11.08 19.83 -21.20
C PHE A 323 -10.77 21.32 -21.18
N ASP A 324 -10.81 21.94 -22.35
CA ASP A 324 -10.53 23.36 -22.47
C ASP A 324 -11.61 24.16 -21.73
N ASP A 325 -11.15 25.13 -20.93
CA ASP A 325 -11.96 26.12 -20.24
C ASP A 325 -13.09 25.61 -19.32
N VAL A 326 -12.86 24.53 -18.58
CA VAL A 326 -13.82 24.08 -17.54
C VAL A 326 -14.02 25.16 -16.46
N GLN A 327 -15.27 25.44 -16.14
CA GLN A 327 -15.70 26.37 -15.10
C GLN A 327 -16.48 25.68 -13.99
N ALA A 328 -16.39 26.18 -12.76
CA ALA A 328 -17.28 25.78 -11.68
C ALA A 328 -18.72 26.20 -12.03
N TRP A 329 -19.66 25.26 -11.96
CA TRP A 329 -21.06 25.50 -12.29
C TRP A 329 -21.73 26.36 -11.20
N GLN A 330 -21.78 27.66 -11.43
CA GLN A 330 -22.31 28.62 -10.46
C GLN A 330 -23.73 28.28 -9.96
N PRO A 331 -24.69 27.82 -10.79
CA PRO A 331 -26.03 27.49 -10.30
C PRO A 331 -26.03 26.41 -9.21
N GLY A 332 -25.13 25.43 -9.28
CA GLY A 332 -25.00 24.39 -8.25
C GLY A 332 -24.17 24.84 -7.04
N TYR A 333 -23.09 25.59 -7.27
CA TYR A 333 -22.19 26.00 -6.18
C TYR A 333 -22.67 27.22 -5.39
N GLN A 334 -23.43 28.12 -5.99
CA GLN A 334 -23.86 29.37 -5.35
C GLN A 334 -24.70 29.11 -4.07
N PRO A 335 -25.70 28.20 -4.08
CA PRO A 335 -26.42 27.85 -2.86
C PRO A 335 -25.52 27.26 -1.77
N MET A 336 -24.56 26.41 -2.15
CA MET A 336 -23.60 25.81 -1.22
C MET A 336 -22.72 26.89 -0.60
N LEU A 337 -22.19 27.80 -1.41
CA LEU A 337 -21.37 28.93 -0.95
C LEU A 337 -22.14 29.79 0.06
N GLU A 338 -23.40 30.11 -0.21
CA GLU A 338 -24.25 30.88 0.70
C GLU A 338 -24.50 30.16 2.02
N CYS A 339 -24.75 28.85 1.99
CA CYS A 339 -24.88 28.02 3.19
C CYS A 339 -23.59 28.03 4.01
N LEU A 340 -22.44 27.87 3.35
CA LEU A 340 -21.13 27.86 3.98
C LEU A 340 -20.85 29.19 4.69
N LEU A 341 -21.12 30.30 4.02
CA LEU A 341 -20.92 31.65 4.55
C LEU A 341 -21.87 32.00 5.70
N LYS A 342 -23.05 31.36 5.78
CA LYS A 342 -23.98 31.44 6.91
C LYS A 342 -23.59 30.55 8.10
N GLY A 343 -22.46 29.85 8.01
CA GLY A 343 -21.98 28.94 9.06
C GLY A 343 -22.58 27.53 8.99
N GLY A 344 -23.12 27.13 7.84
CA GLY A 344 -23.49 25.74 7.55
C GLY A 344 -22.27 24.85 7.26
N GLY A 345 -22.54 23.65 6.73
CA GLY A 345 -21.51 22.65 6.40
C GLY A 345 -20.96 21.88 7.60
N HIS A 346 -19.96 21.03 7.37
CA HIS A 346 -19.30 20.22 8.38
C HIS A 346 -17.79 20.46 8.38
N THR A 347 -17.09 20.10 9.45
CA THR A 347 -15.62 20.17 9.45
C THR A 347 -15.02 18.97 8.69
N PRO A 348 -13.76 19.06 8.23
CA PRO A 348 -13.07 17.94 7.59
C PRO A 348 -12.98 16.71 8.52
N GLU A 349 -12.73 16.91 9.81
CA GLU A 349 -12.55 15.84 10.80
C GLU A 349 -13.85 15.05 11.01
N ALA A 350 -15.01 15.71 10.95
CA ALA A 350 -16.31 15.09 11.16
C ALA A 350 -16.65 14.03 10.10
N THR A 351 -16.02 14.09 8.93
CA THR A 351 -16.29 13.22 7.77
C THR A 351 -15.05 12.44 7.30
N GLY A 352 -13.96 12.46 8.06
CA GLY A 352 -12.72 11.76 7.68
C GLY A 352 -11.97 12.42 6.50
N LYS A 353 -12.27 13.68 6.19
CA LYS A 353 -11.66 14.49 5.12
C LYS A 353 -10.47 15.34 5.62
N GLN A 354 -9.93 15.08 6.82
CA GLN A 354 -8.82 15.88 7.42
C GLN A 354 -7.51 15.86 6.63
N ASP A 355 -7.29 14.83 5.80
CA ASP A 355 -6.08 14.71 4.98
C ASP A 355 -6.19 15.47 3.64
N GLN A 356 -7.36 16.06 3.35
CA GLN A 356 -7.51 16.91 2.17
C GLN A 356 -6.64 18.16 2.32
N LYS A 357 -5.83 18.43 1.30
CA LYS A 357 -4.97 19.60 1.22
C LYS A 357 -5.61 20.66 0.35
N ASP A 358 -5.39 21.92 0.70
CA ASP A 358 -5.78 23.05 -0.13
C ASP A 358 -5.18 22.91 -1.54
N THR A 359 -6.04 22.96 -2.55
CA THR A 359 -5.72 22.79 -3.97
C THR A 359 -4.91 23.95 -4.56
N GLY A 360 -4.80 25.07 -3.81
CA GLY A 360 -4.14 26.29 -4.24
C GLY A 360 -5.04 27.07 -5.21
N GLU A 361 -4.57 27.28 -6.44
CA GLU A 361 -5.37 27.84 -7.53
C GLU A 361 -5.82 26.74 -8.50
N THR A 362 -7.05 26.83 -8.99
CA THR A 362 -7.67 25.91 -9.96
C THR A 362 -7.59 26.42 -11.39
N GLY A 363 -7.42 27.74 -11.59
CA GLY A 363 -7.54 28.40 -12.89
C GLY A 363 -8.99 28.67 -13.30
N CYS A 364 -9.97 28.40 -12.43
CA CYS A 364 -11.35 28.82 -12.60
C CYS A 364 -11.59 30.09 -11.78
N ASN A 365 -11.95 31.19 -12.46
CA ASN A 365 -12.13 32.50 -11.84
C ASN A 365 -13.13 32.48 -10.69
N TYR A 366 -14.26 31.76 -10.83
CA TYR A 366 -15.26 31.66 -9.77
C TYR A 366 -14.76 30.83 -8.59
N ALA A 367 -14.11 29.69 -8.84
CA ALA A 367 -13.56 28.86 -7.77
C ALA A 367 -12.45 29.59 -6.99
N ASP A 368 -11.53 30.25 -7.71
CA ASP A 368 -10.36 30.89 -7.11
C ASP A 368 -10.71 32.18 -6.35
N LYS A 369 -11.73 32.92 -6.80
CA LYS A 369 -12.13 34.20 -6.17
C LYS A 369 -13.27 34.07 -5.15
N GLN A 370 -14.09 33.01 -5.23
CA GLN A 370 -15.27 32.87 -4.37
C GLN A 370 -15.22 31.60 -3.53
N LEU A 371 -15.11 30.42 -4.15
CA LEU A 371 -15.26 29.13 -3.46
C LEU A 371 -14.08 28.81 -2.52
N LEU A 372 -12.85 28.83 -3.05
CA LEU A 372 -11.65 28.54 -2.27
C LEU A 372 -11.42 29.53 -1.11
N PRO A 373 -11.58 30.86 -1.30
CA PRO A 373 -11.52 31.80 -0.19
C PRO A 373 -12.56 31.51 0.90
N ALA A 374 -13.78 31.09 0.54
CA ALA A 374 -14.79 30.71 1.52
C ALA A 374 -14.39 29.45 2.29
N LEU A 375 -13.91 28.39 1.61
CA LEU A 375 -13.41 27.17 2.24
C LEU A 375 -12.28 27.45 3.24
N ARG A 376 -11.29 28.27 2.84
CA ARG A 376 -10.17 28.67 3.71
C ARG A 376 -10.64 29.46 4.93
N LYS A 377 -11.61 30.36 4.75
CA LYS A 377 -12.11 31.22 5.82
C LYS A 377 -12.94 30.45 6.83
N THR A 378 -13.80 29.54 6.37
CA THR A 378 -14.73 28.82 7.26
C THR A 378 -14.13 27.54 7.81
N GLY A 379 -13.17 26.92 7.11
CA GLY A 379 -12.63 25.61 7.46
C GLY A 379 -13.69 24.51 7.42
N ARG A 380 -14.74 24.67 6.60
CA ARG A 380 -15.89 23.76 6.52
C ARG A 380 -16.20 23.39 5.08
N PHE A 381 -16.84 22.24 4.91
CA PHE A 381 -17.21 21.63 3.65
C PHE A 381 -18.71 21.43 3.55
N ILE A 382 -19.22 21.35 2.32
CA ILE A 382 -20.61 21.01 2.03
C ILE A 382 -20.61 19.95 0.93
N ASP A 383 -21.27 18.83 1.21
CA ASP A 383 -21.47 17.76 0.25
C ASP A 383 -22.52 18.17 -0.81
N GLN A 384 -22.32 17.72 -2.05
CA GLN A 384 -23.11 18.13 -3.22
C GLN A 384 -24.62 17.86 -3.05
N GLU A 385 -24.99 16.79 -2.37
CA GLU A 385 -26.36 16.32 -2.14
C GLU A 385 -27.22 17.33 -1.36
N TRP A 386 -26.61 18.29 -0.67
CA TRP A 386 -27.33 19.29 0.11
C TRP A 386 -28.22 20.22 -0.75
N VAL A 387 -27.89 20.42 -2.04
CA VAL A 387 -28.52 21.45 -2.89
C VAL A 387 -29.94 21.11 -3.34
N TYR A 388 -30.25 19.83 -3.55
CA TYR A 388 -31.56 19.40 -4.03
C TYR A 388 -32.45 18.97 -2.86
N GLN A 389 -33.42 19.81 -2.50
CA GLN A 389 -34.55 19.50 -1.64
C GLN A 389 -35.86 19.54 -2.41
#